data_AF-A0A938IBP8-F1
#
_entry.id   AF-A0A938IBP8-F1
#
_cell.length_a   1.000
_cell.length_b   1.000
_cell.length_c   1.000
_cell.angle_alpha   90.00
_cell.angle_beta   90.00
_cell.angle_gamma   90.00
#
_symmetry.space_group_name_H-M   'P 1'
#
loop_
_entity.id
_entity.type
_entity.pdbx_description
1 polymer ?
#
loop_
_entity_poly.entity_id
_entity_poly.type
_entity_poly.pdbx_seq_one_letter_code
_entity_poly.pdbx_strand_id
1 'polypeptide(L)'
;MREPQFQQRLERLGFDARERAELADHVECRAQQLERAGLSRAEAVERACAGLGDLRQIARELHAPRVRRMQLQRVLGAALVLAALGVIPLSAGVLGGLLAAAPLGLVLALVASGLWASFGPRRAAAAWRVAWEGGVVEFERARAAVRVFERGERLAWVAGPIAFLVLAAVEASRLADPPQFYSGLARAALALPCGAILGAFVFGTLATWARETCGDRGDGDRLALEGGPTGPQP
;
A
#
# COMPACT_ATOMS: atom_id res chain seq x y z
N MET A 1 20.26 -29.16 -2.86
CA MET A 1 21.65 -29.06 -3.36
C MET A 1 21.92 -27.60 -3.65
N ARG A 2 22.78 -26.92 -2.89
CA ARG A 2 23.23 -25.56 -3.24
C ARG A 2 24.30 -25.73 -4.29
N GLU A 3 23.96 -25.52 -5.56
CA GLU A 3 24.92 -25.72 -6.65
C GLU A 3 26.04 -24.65 -6.50
N PRO A 4 27.27 -25.05 -6.13
CA PRO A 4 28.31 -24.10 -5.74
C PRO A 4 28.65 -23.12 -6.87
N GLN A 5 28.45 -23.57 -8.11
CA GLN A 5 28.70 -22.81 -9.33
C GLN A 5 27.71 -21.65 -9.51
N PHE A 6 26.43 -21.82 -9.15
CA PHE A 6 25.44 -20.75 -9.23
C PHE A 6 25.71 -19.66 -8.18
N GLN A 7 26.01 -20.07 -6.95
CA GLN A 7 26.37 -19.14 -5.87
C GLN A 7 27.63 -18.34 -6.19
N GLN A 8 28.69 -18.99 -6.70
CA GLN A 8 29.89 -18.29 -7.17
C GLN A 8 29.61 -17.33 -8.33
N ARG A 9 28.70 -17.68 -9.24
CA ARG A 9 28.33 -16.82 -10.36
C ARG A 9 27.62 -15.55 -9.86
N LEU A 10 26.73 -15.68 -8.88
CA LEU A 10 26.07 -14.52 -8.27
C LEU A 10 27.05 -13.65 -7.46
N GLU A 11 27.99 -14.25 -6.73
CA GLU A 11 29.05 -13.51 -6.03
C GLU A 11 29.88 -12.66 -7.00
N ARG A 12 30.28 -13.23 -8.15
CA ARG A 12 31.03 -12.49 -9.18
C ARG A 12 30.25 -11.35 -9.81
N LEU A 13 28.92 -11.41 -9.80
CA LEU A 13 28.04 -10.35 -10.29
C LEU A 13 27.79 -9.25 -9.24
N GLY A 14 28.31 -9.40 -8.03
CA GLY A 14 28.23 -8.40 -6.97
C GLY A 14 26.96 -8.45 -6.12
N PHE A 15 26.17 -9.53 -6.20
CA PHE A 15 25.01 -9.70 -5.36
C PHE A 15 25.41 -9.92 -3.89
N ASP A 16 24.71 -9.25 -2.98
CA ASP A 16 24.93 -9.43 -1.55
C ASP A 16 24.44 -10.81 -1.06
N ALA A 17 24.69 -11.14 0.22
CA ALA A 17 24.28 -12.44 0.76
C ALA A 17 22.76 -12.66 0.76
N ARG A 18 21.96 -11.59 0.90
CA ARG A 18 20.50 -11.65 0.94
C ARG A 18 19.94 -11.83 -0.45
N GLU A 19 20.38 -11.05 -1.42
CA GLU A 19 19.96 -11.15 -2.81
C GLU A 19 20.32 -12.51 -3.42
N ARG A 20 21.49 -13.05 -3.04
CA ARG A 20 21.89 -14.41 -3.42
C ARG A 20 20.98 -15.47 -2.85
N ALA A 21 20.51 -15.30 -1.61
CA ALA A 21 19.56 -16.22 -1.01
C ALA A 21 18.22 -16.15 -1.75
N GLU A 22 17.73 -14.95 -2.05
CA GLU A 22 16.45 -14.71 -2.73
C GLU A 22 16.44 -15.24 -4.17
N LEU A 23 17.51 -14.97 -4.94
CA LEU A 23 17.68 -15.54 -6.28
C LEU A 23 17.80 -17.06 -6.27
N ALA A 24 18.50 -17.63 -5.29
CA ALA A 24 18.59 -19.08 -5.16
C ALA A 24 17.23 -19.70 -4.84
N ASP A 25 16.43 -19.05 -4.00
CA ASP A 25 15.07 -19.49 -3.66
C ASP A 25 14.15 -19.45 -4.89
N HIS A 26 14.27 -18.41 -5.73
CA HIS A 26 13.54 -18.32 -6.99
C HIS A 26 13.92 -19.43 -7.99
N VAL A 27 15.21 -19.74 -8.14
CA VAL A 27 15.67 -20.85 -9.00
C VAL A 27 15.15 -22.18 -8.47
N GLU A 28 15.26 -22.40 -7.16
CA GLU A 28 14.81 -23.61 -6.50
C GLU A 28 13.30 -23.82 -6.69
N CYS A 29 12.50 -22.78 -6.47
CA CYS A 29 11.06 -22.78 -6.70
C CYS A 29 10.72 -23.17 -8.15
N ARG A 30 11.39 -22.51 -9.12
CA ARG A 30 11.12 -22.77 -10.54
C ARG A 30 11.57 -24.17 -10.97
N ALA A 31 12.67 -24.67 -10.42
CA ALA A 31 13.13 -26.03 -10.63
C ALA A 31 12.10 -27.04 -10.11
N GLN A 32 11.57 -26.85 -8.90
CA GLN A 32 10.53 -27.72 -8.34
C GLN A 32 9.26 -27.73 -9.19
N GLN A 33 8.85 -26.58 -9.75
CA GLN A 33 7.71 -26.53 -10.69
C GLN A 33 7.97 -27.36 -11.95
N LEU A 34 9.20 -27.34 -12.48
CA LEU A 34 9.59 -28.11 -13.67
C LEU A 34 9.71 -29.61 -13.37
N GLU A 35 10.18 -29.99 -12.19
CA GLU A 35 10.17 -31.39 -11.73
C GLU A 35 8.75 -31.94 -11.64
N ARG A 36 7.81 -31.15 -11.09
CA ARG A 36 6.37 -31.52 -11.07
C ARG A 36 5.78 -31.68 -12.47
N ALA A 37 6.37 -31.03 -13.48
CA ALA A 37 6.01 -31.18 -14.89
C ALA A 37 6.70 -32.38 -15.58
N GLY A 38 7.46 -33.19 -14.84
CA GLY A 38 8.09 -34.42 -15.32
C GLY A 38 9.53 -34.28 -15.79
N LEU A 39 10.17 -33.12 -15.58
CA LEU A 39 11.60 -32.97 -15.86
C LEU A 39 12.46 -33.62 -14.79
N SER A 40 13.64 -34.11 -15.19
CA SER A 40 14.66 -34.48 -14.21
C SER A 40 15.14 -33.24 -13.45
N ARG A 41 15.59 -33.43 -12.20
CA ARG A 41 16.08 -32.34 -11.34
C ARG A 41 17.19 -31.51 -12.02
N ALA A 42 18.10 -32.17 -12.73
CA ALA A 42 19.19 -31.49 -13.44
C ALA A 42 18.66 -30.59 -14.56
N GLU A 43 17.77 -31.10 -15.42
CA GLU A 43 17.15 -30.32 -16.49
C GLU A 43 16.24 -29.21 -15.97
N ALA A 44 15.57 -29.44 -14.84
CA ALA A 44 14.70 -28.46 -14.19
C ALA A 44 15.49 -27.26 -13.66
N VAL A 45 16.63 -27.50 -12.98
CA VAL A 45 17.52 -26.42 -12.52
C VAL A 45 18.14 -25.68 -13.69
N GLU A 46 18.58 -26.39 -14.73
CA GLU A 46 19.14 -25.76 -15.93
C GLU A 46 18.13 -24.84 -16.61
N ARG A 47 16.88 -25.31 -16.80
CA ARG A 47 15.79 -24.50 -17.37
C ARG A 47 15.36 -23.36 -16.45
N ALA A 48 15.38 -23.55 -15.13
CA ALA A 48 15.10 -22.50 -14.17
C ALA A 48 16.15 -21.38 -14.25
N CYS A 49 17.43 -21.74 -14.29
CA CYS A 49 18.54 -20.81 -14.48
C CYS A 49 18.46 -20.08 -15.83
N ALA A 50 18.13 -20.79 -16.91
CA ALA A 50 17.95 -20.18 -18.23
C ALA A 50 16.75 -19.23 -18.28
N GLY A 51 15.69 -19.54 -17.53
CA GLY A 51 14.47 -18.73 -17.44
C GLY A 51 14.61 -17.41 -16.68
N LEU A 52 15.66 -17.24 -15.87
CA LEU A 52 15.96 -15.98 -15.18
C LEU A 52 16.37 -14.86 -16.16
N GLY A 53 16.80 -15.18 -17.38
CA GLY A 53 17.25 -14.17 -18.34
C GLY A 53 18.57 -13.50 -17.94
N ASP A 54 18.71 -12.20 -18.22
CA ASP A 54 19.95 -11.47 -17.92
C ASP A 54 20.06 -11.12 -16.43
N LEU A 55 20.88 -11.88 -15.71
CA LEU A 55 21.20 -11.66 -14.29
C LEU A 55 21.72 -10.23 -14.01
N ARG A 56 22.38 -9.57 -14.97
CA ARG A 56 22.83 -8.17 -14.79
C ARG A 56 21.68 -7.18 -14.89
N GLN A 57 20.64 -7.50 -15.65
CA GLN A 57 19.42 -6.70 -15.66
C GLN A 57 18.69 -6.86 -14.32
N ILE A 58 18.55 -8.09 -13.83
CA ILE A 58 17.96 -8.37 -12.51
C ILE A 58 18.73 -7.67 -11.40
N ALA A 59 20.06 -7.73 -11.41
CA ALA A 59 20.91 -7.00 -10.46
C ALA A 59 20.62 -5.49 -10.47
N ARG A 60 20.53 -4.89 -11.66
CA ARG A 60 20.22 -3.46 -11.83
C ARG A 60 18.82 -3.11 -11.35
N GLU A 61 17.85 -3.99 -11.52
CA GLU A 61 16.46 -3.77 -11.09
C GLU A 61 16.29 -3.94 -9.57
N LEU A 62 16.99 -4.90 -8.95
CA LEU A 62 17.04 -5.11 -7.49
C LEU A 62 17.80 -3.98 -6.78
N HIS A 63 18.94 -3.56 -7.35
CA HIS A 63 19.73 -2.44 -6.83
C HIS A 63 19.13 -1.07 -7.17
N ALA A 64 18.11 -1.00 -8.03
CA ALA A 64 17.42 0.24 -8.28
C ALA A 64 16.80 0.70 -6.95
N PRO A 65 17.07 1.92 -6.47
CA PRO A 65 16.54 2.43 -5.20
C PRO A 65 15.03 2.75 -5.34
N ARG A 66 14.21 1.74 -5.66
CA ARG A 66 12.76 1.86 -5.83
C ARG A 66 12.07 2.10 -4.49
N VAL A 67 12.54 1.44 -3.44
CA VAL A 67 11.85 1.45 -2.13
C VAL A 67 11.91 2.83 -1.44
N ARG A 68 13.07 3.52 -1.47
CA ARG A 68 13.20 4.86 -0.84
C ARG A 68 12.60 6.00 -1.68
N ARG A 69 12.72 5.96 -3.01
CA ARG A 69 12.16 7.02 -3.87
C ARG A 69 10.64 7.02 -3.87
N MET A 70 10.00 5.84 -3.86
CA MET A 70 8.54 5.77 -3.78
C MET A 70 8.02 6.29 -2.44
N GLN A 71 8.64 5.97 -1.30
CA GLN A 71 8.21 6.48 0.00
C GLN A 71 8.29 8.02 0.08
N LEU A 72 9.39 8.61 -0.41
CA LEU A 72 9.53 10.07 -0.38
C LEU A 72 8.54 10.76 -1.32
N GLN A 73 8.34 10.25 -2.54
CA GLN A 73 7.38 10.81 -3.50
C GLN A 73 5.92 10.66 -3.02
N ARG A 74 5.60 9.55 -2.35
CA ARG A 74 4.26 9.29 -1.78
C ARG A 74 3.97 10.21 -0.58
N VAL A 75 4.95 10.40 0.31
CA VAL A 75 4.85 11.34 1.45
C VAL A 75 4.82 12.79 0.97
N LEU A 76 5.67 13.16 -0.02
CA LEU A 76 5.62 14.49 -0.62
C LEU A 76 4.28 14.72 -1.31
N GLY A 77 3.76 13.77 -2.09
CA GLY A 77 2.46 13.90 -2.76
C GLY A 77 1.32 14.11 -1.78
N ALA A 78 1.24 13.30 -0.72
CA ALA A 78 0.24 13.46 0.34
C ALA A 78 0.41 14.81 1.07
N ALA A 79 1.64 15.20 1.40
CA ALA A 79 1.94 16.48 2.04
C ALA A 79 1.60 17.68 1.13
N LEU A 80 1.86 17.59 -0.17
CA LEU A 80 1.58 18.66 -1.14
C LEU A 80 0.09 18.81 -1.38
N VAL A 81 -0.67 17.71 -1.37
CA VAL A 81 -2.13 17.75 -1.49
C VAL A 81 -2.78 18.28 -0.20
N LEU A 82 -2.31 17.84 0.97
CA LEU A 82 -2.76 18.40 2.25
C LEU A 82 -2.37 19.87 2.40
N ALA A 83 -1.18 20.26 1.94
CA ALA A 83 -0.75 21.66 1.90
C ALA A 83 -1.58 22.46 0.90
N ALA A 84 -1.89 21.95 -0.29
CA ALA A 84 -2.78 22.62 -1.24
C ALA A 84 -4.18 22.84 -0.63
N LEU A 85 -4.74 21.82 0.03
CA LEU A 85 -6.02 21.93 0.74
C LEU A 85 -5.95 22.89 1.94
N GLY A 86 -4.79 23.01 2.60
CA GLY A 86 -4.55 23.90 3.75
C GLY A 86 -4.07 25.32 3.40
N VAL A 87 -3.61 25.58 2.17
CA VAL A 87 -3.11 26.88 1.70
C VAL A 87 -4.19 27.68 0.98
N ILE A 88 -5.14 27.03 0.31
CA ILE A 88 -6.34 27.66 -0.26
C ILE A 88 -7.12 28.58 0.73
N PRO A 89 -7.14 28.35 2.06
CA PRO A 89 -7.86 29.22 3.00
C PRO A 89 -7.06 30.39 3.58
N LEU A 90 -5.73 30.42 3.46
CA LEU A 90 -4.90 31.41 4.16
C LEU A 90 -5.07 32.84 3.63
N SER A 91 -5.60 33.00 2.41
CA SER A 91 -5.93 34.31 1.83
C SER A 91 -7.30 34.87 2.25
N ALA A 92 -8.15 34.09 2.93
CA ALA A 92 -9.54 34.48 3.25
C ALA A 92 -9.79 34.81 4.74
N GLY A 93 -8.75 34.93 5.56
CA GLY A 93 -8.86 35.21 7.00
C GLY A 93 -9.23 33.96 7.84
N VAL A 94 -9.02 34.05 9.15
CA VAL A 94 -9.14 32.91 10.10
C VAL A 94 -10.51 32.23 10.05
N LEU A 95 -11.58 32.98 9.79
CA LEU A 95 -12.94 32.45 9.64
C LEU A 95 -13.13 31.67 8.33
N GLY A 96 -12.52 32.13 7.23
CA GLY A 96 -12.47 31.42 5.94
C GLY A 96 -11.66 30.13 6.04
N GLY A 97 -10.59 30.14 6.83
CA GLY A 97 -9.79 28.97 7.22
C GLY A 97 -10.58 27.87 7.92
N LEU A 98 -11.33 28.24 8.96
CA LEU A 98 -12.16 27.29 9.70
C LEU A 98 -13.31 26.72 8.86
N LEU A 99 -13.91 27.54 7.99
CA LEU A 99 -14.99 27.11 7.10
C LEU A 99 -14.53 26.25 5.92
N ALA A 100 -13.30 26.47 5.41
CA ALA A 100 -12.70 25.62 4.37
C ALA A 100 -12.17 24.29 4.93
N ALA A 101 -11.86 24.22 6.22
CA ALA A 101 -11.48 22.99 6.90
C ALA A 101 -12.66 22.06 7.20
N ALA A 102 -13.91 22.56 7.19
CA ALA A 102 -15.10 21.78 7.56
C ALA A 102 -15.34 20.55 6.67
N PRO A 103 -15.23 20.61 5.33
CA PRO A 103 -15.39 19.44 4.46
C PRO A 103 -14.33 18.38 4.72
N LEU A 104 -13.06 18.76 4.79
CA LEU A 104 -11.96 17.83 5.05
C LEU A 104 -12.06 17.23 6.46
N GLY A 105 -12.33 18.06 7.47
CA GLY A 105 -12.49 17.62 8.85
C GLY A 105 -13.61 16.62 9.01
N LEU A 106 -14.76 16.83 8.36
CA LEU A 106 -15.88 15.89 8.38
C LEU A 106 -15.54 14.57 7.68
N VAL A 107 -14.88 14.62 6.51
CA VAL A 107 -14.41 13.41 5.82
C VAL A 107 -13.43 12.62 6.70
N LEU A 108 -12.45 13.28 7.30
CA LEU A 108 -11.49 12.65 8.21
C LEU A 108 -12.18 12.03 9.43
N ALA A 109 -13.14 12.74 10.03
CA ALA A 109 -13.90 12.24 11.17
C ALA A 109 -14.73 11.00 10.82
N LEU A 110 -15.41 11.00 9.66
CA LEU A 110 -16.17 9.85 9.17
C LEU A 110 -15.28 8.64 8.91
N VAL A 111 -14.13 8.83 8.26
CA VAL A 111 -13.19 7.74 7.97
C VAL A 111 -12.58 7.20 9.27
N ALA A 112 -12.11 8.08 10.17
CA ALA A 112 -11.53 7.67 11.45
C ALA A 112 -12.53 6.90 12.31
N SER A 113 -13.77 7.40 12.40
CA SER A 113 -14.85 6.73 13.14
C SER A 113 -15.20 5.38 12.51
N GLY A 114 -15.27 5.29 11.19
CA GLY A 114 -15.52 4.03 10.48
C GLY A 114 -14.40 3.00 10.67
N LEU A 115 -13.14 3.44 10.70
CA LEU A 115 -11.99 2.59 10.99
C LEU A 115 -11.99 2.12 12.44
N TRP A 116 -12.29 3.00 13.39
CA TRP A 116 -12.44 2.65 14.81
C TRP A 116 -13.58 1.67 15.04
N ALA A 117 -14.73 1.87 14.40
CA ALA A 117 -15.85 0.94 14.49
C ALA A 117 -15.50 -0.44 13.88
N SER A 118 -14.75 -0.47 12.77
CA SER A 118 -14.43 -1.71 12.07
C SER A 118 -13.33 -2.54 12.75
N PHE A 119 -12.32 -1.90 13.35
CA PHE A 119 -11.12 -2.58 13.86
C PHE A 119 -10.77 -2.27 15.32
N GLY A 120 -11.41 -1.27 15.93
CA GLY A 120 -11.02 -0.70 17.20
C GLY A 120 -9.86 0.31 17.08
N PRO A 121 -9.73 1.25 18.03
CA PRO A 121 -8.74 2.34 17.97
C PRO A 121 -7.30 1.83 18.01
N ARG A 122 -7.03 0.78 18.79
CA ARG A 122 -5.68 0.21 18.93
C ARG A 122 -5.15 -0.40 17.63
N ARG A 123 -5.99 -1.16 16.90
CA ARG A 123 -5.57 -1.79 15.64
C ARG A 123 -5.41 -0.77 14.52
N ALA A 124 -6.30 0.22 14.46
CA ALA A 124 -6.17 1.33 13.52
C ALA A 124 -4.86 2.11 13.78
N ALA A 125 -4.57 2.47 15.03
CA ALA A 125 -3.33 3.16 15.39
C ALA A 125 -2.08 2.32 15.12
N ALA A 126 -2.12 1.00 15.34
CA ALA A 126 -1.02 0.10 15.03
C ALA A 126 -0.71 0.07 13.53
N ALA A 127 -1.74 0.04 12.67
CA ALA A 127 -1.54 0.11 11.21
C ALA A 127 -0.86 1.43 10.78
N TRP A 128 -1.29 2.56 11.35
CA TRP A 128 -0.66 3.85 11.09
C TRP A 128 0.79 3.91 11.55
N ARG A 129 1.08 3.34 12.73
CA ARG A 129 2.44 3.25 13.24
C ARG A 129 3.34 2.43 12.32
N VAL A 130 2.84 1.30 11.81
CA VAL A 130 3.53 0.46 10.82
C VAL A 130 3.90 1.26 9.58
N ALA A 131 3.00 2.10 9.06
CA ALA A 131 3.30 2.97 7.92
C ALA A 131 4.33 4.06 8.24
N TRP A 132 4.31 4.60 9.46
CA TRP A 132 5.20 5.67 9.89
C TRP A 132 6.63 5.19 10.18
N GLU A 133 6.77 4.03 10.81
CA GLU A 133 8.06 3.48 11.23
C GLU A 133 8.94 3.07 10.03
N GLY A 134 8.37 2.95 8.82
CA GLY A 134 9.13 2.91 7.57
C GLY A 134 10.28 1.88 7.59
N GLY A 135 9.96 0.62 7.85
CA GLY A 135 10.98 -0.42 8.06
C GLY A 135 10.51 -1.83 7.72
N VAL A 136 11.31 -2.81 8.15
CA VAL A 136 11.05 -4.23 7.96
C VAL A 136 10.00 -4.68 8.99
N VAL A 137 8.74 -4.77 8.57
CA VAL A 137 7.59 -5.04 9.46
C VAL A 137 7.28 -6.54 9.48
N GLU A 138 6.93 -7.12 10.63
CA GLU A 138 6.41 -8.50 10.74
C GLU A 138 5.23 -8.74 9.79
N PHE A 139 5.21 -9.89 9.13
CA PHE A 139 4.22 -10.19 8.07
C PHE A 139 2.77 -10.08 8.57
N GLU A 140 2.48 -10.54 9.79
CA GLU A 140 1.14 -10.45 10.37
C GLU A 140 0.68 -9.00 10.59
N ARG A 141 1.60 -8.12 11.02
CA ARG A 141 1.32 -6.70 11.22
C ARG A 141 1.10 -5.99 9.89
N ALA A 142 1.91 -6.31 8.87
CA ALA A 142 1.74 -5.79 7.53
C ALA A 142 0.39 -6.22 6.94
N ARG A 143 0.00 -7.50 7.08
CA ARG A 143 -1.30 -8.02 6.61
C ARG A 143 -2.47 -7.36 7.34
N ALA A 144 -2.34 -7.12 8.65
CA ALA A 144 -3.34 -6.36 9.39
C ALA A 144 -3.46 -4.91 8.88
N ALA A 145 -2.33 -4.26 8.58
CA ALA A 145 -2.29 -2.91 8.04
C ALA A 145 -2.94 -2.81 6.65
N VAL A 146 -2.70 -3.79 5.75
CA VAL A 146 -3.37 -3.86 4.43
C VAL A 146 -4.88 -3.77 4.58
N ARG A 147 -5.47 -4.60 5.45
CA ARG A 147 -6.94 -4.62 5.66
C ARG A 147 -7.47 -3.29 6.18
N VAL A 148 -6.73 -2.64 7.10
CA VAL A 148 -7.09 -1.32 7.63
C VAL A 148 -7.05 -0.27 6.52
N PHE A 149 -6.00 -0.25 5.69
CA PHE A 149 -5.84 0.74 4.64
C PHE A 149 -6.82 0.55 3.49
N GLU A 150 -7.06 -0.68 3.02
CA GLU A 150 -8.08 -0.98 2.01
C GLU A 150 -9.48 -0.58 2.50
N ARG A 151 -9.77 -0.80 3.79
CA ARG A 151 -11.03 -0.34 4.37
C ARG A 151 -11.09 1.18 4.46
N GLY A 152 -9.99 1.82 4.83
CA GLY A 152 -9.88 3.28 4.88
C GLY A 152 -10.09 3.93 3.51
N GLU A 153 -9.58 3.31 2.44
CA GLU A 153 -9.81 3.73 1.05
C GLU A 153 -11.30 3.71 0.72
N ARG A 154 -11.96 2.56 0.93
CA ARG A 154 -13.41 2.43 0.68
C ARG A 154 -14.22 3.41 1.51
N LEU A 155 -13.86 3.60 2.78
CA LEU A 155 -14.52 4.56 3.65
C LEU A 155 -14.34 6.00 3.15
N ALA A 156 -13.16 6.38 2.66
CA ALA A 156 -12.89 7.72 2.14
C ALA A 156 -13.73 8.04 0.90
N TRP A 157 -13.87 7.08 -0.02
CA TRP A 157 -14.74 7.20 -1.20
C TRP A 157 -16.22 7.42 -0.84
N VAL A 158 -16.68 6.82 0.25
CA VAL A 158 -18.07 6.99 0.74
C VAL A 158 -18.23 8.23 1.62
N ALA A 159 -17.19 8.58 2.40
CA ALA A 159 -17.21 9.72 3.32
C ALA A 159 -17.35 11.05 2.58
N GLY A 160 -16.76 11.21 1.40
CA GLY A 160 -16.89 12.43 0.59
C GLY A 160 -18.34 12.78 0.27
N PRO A 161 -19.10 11.88 -0.40
CA PRO A 161 -20.53 12.07 -0.66
C PRO A 161 -21.37 12.29 0.60
N ILE A 162 -21.13 11.52 1.67
CA ILE A 162 -21.88 11.70 2.93
C ILE A 162 -21.61 13.10 3.52
N ALA A 163 -20.35 13.51 3.58
CA ALA A 163 -19.97 14.84 4.09
C ALA A 163 -20.57 15.96 3.23
N PHE A 164 -20.59 15.80 1.90
CA PHE A 164 -21.29 16.73 1.00
C PHE A 164 -22.78 16.86 1.36
N LEU A 165 -23.51 15.74 1.48
CA LEU A 165 -24.93 15.75 1.79
C LEU A 165 -25.24 16.39 3.15
N VAL A 166 -24.44 16.07 4.17
CA VAL A 166 -24.59 16.66 5.51
C VAL A 166 -24.37 18.17 5.46
N LEU A 167 -23.30 18.63 4.81
CA LEU A 167 -23.00 20.06 4.70
C LEU A 167 -24.03 20.80 3.85
N ALA A 168 -24.48 20.20 2.74
CA ALA A 168 -25.53 20.77 1.90
C ALA A 168 -26.86 20.91 2.67
N ALA A 169 -27.23 19.92 3.48
CA ALA A 169 -28.42 19.99 4.34
C ALA A 169 -28.29 21.10 5.41
N VAL A 170 -27.12 21.26 6.00
CA VAL A 170 -26.85 22.35 6.95
C VAL A 170 -26.99 23.72 6.27
N GLU A 171 -26.45 23.89 5.07
CA GLU A 171 -26.59 25.16 4.33
C GLU A 171 -28.03 25.39 3.85
N ALA A 172 -28.76 24.34 3.44
CA ALA A 172 -30.18 24.42 3.13
C ALA A 172 -31.02 24.83 4.36
N SER A 173 -30.65 24.44 5.57
CA SER A 173 -31.35 24.89 6.78
C SER A 173 -31.20 26.40 7.06
N ARG A 174 -30.25 27.06 6.39
CA ARG A 174 -29.94 28.50 6.54
C ARG A 174 -30.50 29.37 5.40
N LEU A 175 -31.52 28.88 4.69
CA LEU A 175 -32.15 29.50 3.50
C LEU A 175 -32.71 30.94 3.66
N ALA A 176 -32.43 31.63 4.75
CA ALA A 176 -32.80 33.04 4.94
C ALA A 176 -32.17 33.99 3.90
N ASP A 177 -31.10 33.57 3.21
CA ASP A 177 -30.37 34.43 2.28
C ASP A 177 -29.87 33.65 1.02
N PRO A 178 -30.56 33.76 -0.14
CA PRO A 178 -30.25 32.97 -1.34
C PRO A 178 -28.81 33.05 -1.88
N PRO A 179 -28.12 34.22 -1.85
CA PRO A 179 -26.72 34.29 -2.31
C PRO A 179 -25.76 33.48 -1.44
N GLN A 180 -26.03 33.41 -0.13
CA GLN A 180 -25.19 32.69 0.82
C GLN A 180 -25.30 31.18 0.61
N PHE A 181 -26.50 30.69 0.26
CA PHE A 181 -26.76 29.28 -0.03
C PHE A 181 -25.83 28.71 -1.12
N TYR A 182 -25.69 29.40 -2.26
CA TYR A 182 -24.84 28.90 -3.37
C TYR A 182 -23.36 28.81 -2.97
N SER A 183 -22.87 29.79 -2.22
CA SER A 183 -21.49 29.77 -1.70
C SER A 183 -21.27 28.66 -0.66
N GLY A 184 -22.30 28.35 0.15
CA GLY A 184 -22.31 27.23 1.08
C GLY A 184 -22.28 25.88 0.36
N LEU A 185 -23.12 25.72 -0.66
CA LEU A 185 -23.19 24.51 -1.47
C LEU A 185 -21.88 24.24 -2.23
N ALA A 186 -21.27 25.30 -2.79
CA ALA A 186 -19.95 25.19 -3.43
C ALA A 186 -18.86 24.72 -2.45
N ARG A 187 -18.89 25.21 -1.19
CA ARG A 187 -17.99 24.74 -0.14
C ARG A 187 -18.28 23.29 0.27
N ALA A 188 -19.55 22.91 0.40
CA ALA A 188 -19.93 21.53 0.68
C ALA A 188 -19.40 20.57 -0.40
N ALA A 189 -19.42 20.98 -1.67
CA ALA A 189 -18.95 20.17 -2.80
C ALA A 189 -17.46 19.82 -2.70
N LEU A 190 -16.65 20.58 -1.95
CA LEU A 190 -15.24 20.25 -1.68
C LEU A 190 -15.08 18.94 -0.88
N ALA A 191 -16.12 18.46 -0.19
CA ALA A 191 -16.07 17.17 0.48
C ALA A 191 -15.84 16.00 -0.50
N LEU A 192 -16.37 16.11 -1.72
CA LEU A 192 -16.24 15.08 -2.76
C LEU A 192 -14.77 14.85 -3.17
N PRO A 193 -14.02 15.87 -3.64
CA PRO A 193 -12.61 15.68 -3.97
C PRO A 193 -11.77 15.35 -2.72
N CYS A 194 -12.11 15.86 -1.53
CA CYS A 194 -11.42 15.47 -0.30
C CYS A 194 -11.51 13.96 -0.05
N GLY A 195 -12.70 13.36 -0.18
CA GLY A 195 -12.90 11.91 -0.06
C GLY A 195 -12.12 11.12 -1.10
N ALA A 196 -12.21 11.53 -2.38
CA ALA A 196 -11.50 10.89 -3.48
C ALA A 196 -9.98 10.95 -3.32
N ILE A 197 -9.45 12.12 -2.94
CA ILE A 197 -8.02 12.34 -2.70
C ILE A 197 -7.53 11.46 -1.56
N LEU A 198 -8.25 11.47 -0.43
CA LEU A 198 -7.90 10.69 0.75
C LEU A 198 -7.94 9.18 0.43
N GLY A 199 -8.94 8.75 -0.35
CA GLY A 199 -9.06 7.37 -0.81
C GLY A 199 -7.89 6.96 -1.70
N ALA A 200 -7.67 7.66 -2.82
CA ALA A 200 -6.69 7.28 -3.81
C ALA A 200 -5.24 7.48 -3.35
N PHE A 201 -4.92 8.66 -2.81
CA PHE A 201 -3.54 9.06 -2.58
C PHE A 201 -3.02 8.72 -1.18
N VAL A 202 -3.89 8.65 -0.17
CA VAL A 202 -3.46 8.28 1.18
C VAL A 202 -3.68 6.78 1.38
N PHE A 203 -4.94 6.35 1.44
CA PHE A 203 -5.23 4.96 1.79
C PHE A 203 -4.87 3.95 0.69
N GLY A 204 -5.12 4.25 -0.58
CA GLY A 204 -4.76 3.38 -1.70
C GLY A 204 -3.24 3.21 -1.83
N THR A 205 -2.49 4.30 -1.64
CA THR A 205 -1.03 4.28 -1.59
C THR A 205 -0.51 3.44 -0.42
N LEU A 206 -1.06 3.63 0.78
CA LEU A 206 -0.68 2.88 1.97
C LEU A 206 -1.03 1.39 1.86
N ALA A 207 -2.19 1.06 1.27
CA ALA A 207 -2.60 -0.32 1.02
C ALA A 207 -1.66 -1.00 0.02
N THR A 208 -1.27 -0.30 -1.04
CA THR A 208 -0.31 -0.82 -2.04
C THR A 208 1.06 -1.05 -1.42
N TRP A 209 1.59 -0.09 -0.67
CA TRP A 209 2.83 -0.25 0.08
C TRP A 209 2.79 -1.44 1.06
N ALA A 210 1.70 -1.58 1.81
CA ALA A 210 1.56 -2.65 2.78
C ALA A 210 1.47 -4.03 2.10
N ARG A 211 0.86 -4.11 0.91
CA ARG A 211 0.81 -5.32 0.08
C ARG A 211 2.18 -5.70 -0.45
N GLU A 212 2.93 -4.74 -0.99
CA GLU A 212 4.32 -4.95 -1.43
C GLU A 212 5.17 -5.51 -0.27
N THR A 213 5.01 -4.95 0.93
CA THR A 213 5.72 -5.39 2.14
C THR A 213 5.28 -6.79 2.63
N CYS A 214 4.05 -7.22 2.34
CA CYS A 214 3.58 -8.58 2.62
C CYS A 214 4.04 -9.59 1.57
N GLY A 215 3.94 -9.23 0.30
CA GLY A 215 4.23 -10.09 -0.85
C GLY A 215 5.67 -10.59 -0.86
N ASP A 216 6.63 -9.71 -0.53
CA ASP A 216 8.06 -10.04 -0.42
C ASP A 216 8.39 -11.15 0.60
N ARG A 217 7.46 -11.57 1.45
CA ARG A 217 7.67 -12.67 2.41
C ARG A 217 6.77 -13.87 2.22
N GLY A 218 5.59 -13.68 1.62
CA GLY A 218 4.57 -14.73 1.51
C GLY A 218 4.92 -15.84 0.52
N ASP A 219 5.68 -15.53 -0.53
CA ASP A 219 6.09 -16.53 -1.52
C ASP A 219 7.23 -17.43 -1.03
N GLY A 220 8.07 -16.96 -0.09
CA GLY A 220 9.11 -17.80 0.53
C GLY A 220 8.54 -18.93 1.39
N ASP A 221 7.51 -18.68 2.20
CA ASP A 221 6.97 -19.66 3.15
C ASP A 221 5.92 -20.61 2.54
N ARG A 222 5.18 -20.19 1.51
CA ARG A 222 4.17 -21.06 0.86
C ARG A 222 4.80 -22.23 0.10
N LEU A 223 6.00 -22.04 -0.43
CA LEU A 223 6.76 -23.10 -1.09
C LEU A 223 7.37 -24.09 -0.09
N ALA A 224 7.57 -23.68 1.16
CA ALA A 224 8.09 -24.56 2.22
C ALA A 224 7.04 -25.55 2.76
N LEU A 225 5.74 -25.26 2.65
CA LEU A 225 4.67 -26.06 3.28
C LEU A 225 3.89 -26.98 2.33
N GLU A 226 3.91 -26.75 1.02
CA GLU A 226 3.31 -27.68 0.05
C GLU A 226 4.22 -28.87 -0.31
N GLY A 227 5.38 -29.00 0.34
CA GLY A 227 6.35 -30.10 0.17
C GLY A 227 6.24 -31.25 1.18
N GLY A 228 5.09 -31.44 1.85
CA GLY A 228 4.86 -32.55 2.77
C GLY A 228 4.58 -33.89 2.06
N PRO A 229 5.11 -35.04 2.56
CA PRO A 229 5.15 -36.31 1.82
C PRO A 229 3.75 -36.92 1.65
N THR A 230 3.32 -37.09 0.40
CA THR A 230 2.22 -38.01 0.05
C THR A 230 2.73 -39.45 0.18
N GLY A 231 2.60 -40.00 1.39
CA GLY A 231 2.78 -41.43 1.64
C GLY A 231 1.76 -42.28 0.85
N PRO A 232 2.12 -43.52 0.48
CA PRO A 232 1.30 -44.36 -0.39
C PRO A 232 -0.01 -44.74 0.30
N GLN A 233 -1.14 -44.51 -0.39
CA GLN A 233 -2.39 -45.19 -0.05
C GLN A 233 -2.31 -46.65 -0.51
N PRO A 234 -2.84 -47.59 0.30
CA PRO A 234 -2.74 -49.03 0.07
C PRO A 234 -3.47 -49.52 -1.19
#